data_AF-A0A061QSN7-F1
#
_entry.id   AF-A0A061QSN7-F1
#
_cell.length_a   1.000
_cell.length_b   1.000
_cell.length_c   1.000
_cell.angle_alpha   90.00
_cell.angle_beta   90.00
_cell.angle_gamma   90.00
#
_symmetry.space_group_name_H-M   'P 1'
#
loop_
_entity.id
_entity.type
_entity.pdbx_description
1 polymer ?
#
loop_
_entity_poly.entity_id
_entity_poly.type
_entity_poly.pdbx_seq_one_letter_code
_entity_poly.pdbx_strand_id
1 'polypeptide(L)'
;MGGGPRSLSLELGTLGDNLIPVVNQIQDIFSEVPAPVSFALELPQIAVVGSQSSGKSSVLEALVGRDFLPRGPDICTRRPLILQLVKAPPKPGGPPPAEWGEFLHLPGKRF
;
A
#
# COMPACT_ATOMS: atom_id res chain seq x y z
N MET A 1 -48.99 3.48 -9.79
CA MET A 1 -48.04 2.83 -10.71
C MET A 1 -47.13 3.91 -11.28
N GLY A 2 -45.85 3.92 -10.93
CA GLY A 2 -44.92 4.97 -11.34
C GLY A 2 -43.50 4.59 -10.96
N GLY A 3 -42.97 3.54 -11.60
CA GLY A 3 -41.57 3.17 -11.48
C GLY A 3 -40.73 4.08 -12.36
N GLY A 4 -39.99 5.01 -11.75
CA GLY A 4 -38.99 5.81 -12.44
C GLY A 4 -37.84 4.93 -12.96
N PRO A 5 -37.15 5.35 -14.04
CA PRO A 5 -36.05 4.58 -14.62
C PRO A 5 -34.90 4.47 -13.61
N ARG A 6 -34.49 3.24 -13.29
CA ARG A 6 -33.26 2.98 -12.54
C ARG A 6 -32.09 3.47 -13.39
N SER A 7 -31.43 4.54 -12.96
CA SER A 7 -30.18 4.99 -13.55
C SER A 7 -29.16 3.85 -13.46
N LEU A 8 -28.83 3.23 -14.59
CA LEU A 8 -27.69 2.34 -14.70
C LEU A 8 -26.45 3.20 -14.49
N SER A 9 -25.94 3.23 -13.27
CA SER A 9 -24.60 3.75 -13.00
C SER A 9 -23.64 2.80 -13.69
N LEU A 10 -23.08 3.21 -14.83
CA LEU A 10 -21.94 2.51 -15.42
C LEU A 10 -20.82 2.66 -14.39
N GLU A 11 -20.52 1.60 -13.64
CA GLU A 11 -19.26 1.53 -12.90
C GLU A 11 -18.14 1.59 -13.94
N LEU A 12 -17.60 2.79 -14.13
CA LEU A 12 -16.41 3.00 -14.93
C LEU A 12 -15.26 2.42 -14.10
N GLY A 13 -15.10 1.09 -14.18
CA GLY A 13 -14.02 0.39 -13.51
C GLY A 13 -12.71 1.08 -13.83
N THR A 14 -12.06 1.59 -12.80
CA THR A 14 -10.74 2.18 -12.93
C THR A 14 -9.76 1.09 -13.36
N LEU A 15 -8.62 1.50 -13.93
CA LEU A 15 -7.56 0.55 -14.25
C LEU A 15 -7.14 -0.28 -13.02
N GLY A 16 -7.25 0.30 -11.81
CA GLY A 16 -6.97 -0.39 -10.55
C GLY A 16 -7.91 -1.56 -10.26
N ASP A 17 -9.19 -1.46 -10.63
CA ASP A 17 -10.19 -2.48 -10.30
C ASP A 17 -9.92 -3.81 -11.01
N ASN A 18 -9.29 -3.75 -12.19
CA ASN A 18 -8.95 -4.94 -12.96
C ASN A 18 -7.48 -5.37 -12.79
N LEU A 19 -6.55 -4.42 -12.61
CA LEU A 19 -5.13 -4.75 -12.49
C LEU A 19 -4.74 -5.25 -11.10
N ILE A 20 -5.32 -4.69 -10.02
CA ILE A 20 -4.94 -5.07 -8.65
C ILE A 20 -5.22 -6.57 -8.38
N PRO A 21 -6.40 -7.13 -8.74
CA PRO A 21 -6.65 -8.55 -8.53
C PRO A 21 -5.68 -9.43 -9.32
N VAL A 22 -5.39 -9.07 -10.57
CA VAL A 22 -4.48 -9.84 -11.43
C VAL A 22 -3.05 -9.80 -10.90
N VAL A 23 -2.55 -8.63 -10.48
CA VAL A 23 -1.22 -8.49 -9.89
C VAL A 23 -1.11 -9.30 -8.60
N ASN A 24 -2.12 -9.25 -7.73
CA ASN A 24 -2.15 -10.05 -6.51
C ASN A 24 -2.16 -11.55 -6.79
N GLN A 25 -2.95 -12.03 -7.76
CA GLN A 25 -2.98 -13.44 -8.16
C GLN A 25 -1.62 -13.94 -8.65
N ILE A 26 -0.95 -13.13 -9.47
CA ILE A 26 0.39 -13.44 -9.98
C ILE A 26 1.39 -13.51 -8.81
N GLN A 27 1.33 -12.57 -7.86
CA GLN A 27 2.16 -12.60 -6.65
C GLN A 27 1.93 -13.85 -5.81
N ASP A 28 0.66 -14.24 -5.61
CA ASP A 28 0.30 -15.43 -4.83
C ASP A 28 0.88 -16.70 -5.47
N ILE A 29 0.68 -16.89 -6.78
CA ILE A 29 1.23 -18.04 -7.54
C ILE A 29 2.75 -18.13 -7.40
N PHE A 30 3.45 -17.00 -7.50
CA PHE A 30 4.91 -16.99 -7.42
C PHE A 30 5.45 -17.17 -6.01
N SER A 31 4.67 -16.81 -4.97
CA SER A 31 5.05 -17.07 -3.58
C SER A 31 5.11 -18.57 -3.23
N GLU A 32 4.44 -19.42 -4.01
CA GLU A 32 4.38 -20.88 -3.82
C GLU A 32 5.50 -21.64 -4.55
N VAL A 33 6.25 -20.99 -5.45
CA VAL A 33 7.32 -21.64 -6.23
C VAL A 33 8.64 -21.61 -5.43
N PRO A 34 9.25 -22.77 -5.10
CA PRO A 34 10.48 -22.82 -4.28
C PRO A 34 11.76 -22.36 -5.00
N ALA A 35 11.69 -22.03 -6.29
CA ALA A 35 12.83 -21.63 -7.09
C ALA A 35 13.03 -20.12 -7.03
N PRO A 36 14.28 -19.61 -7.05
CA PRO A 36 14.57 -18.18 -7.10
C PRO A 36 14.33 -17.67 -8.53
N VAL A 37 13.11 -17.84 -9.04
CA VAL A 37 12.66 -17.04 -10.16
C VAL A 37 12.29 -15.70 -9.55
N SER A 38 13.31 -14.90 -9.23
CA SER A 38 13.15 -13.51 -8.85
C SER A 38 12.70 -12.74 -10.10
N PHE A 39 11.45 -12.97 -10.50
CA PHE A 39 10.71 -11.98 -11.27
C PHE A 39 10.54 -10.81 -10.31
N ALA A 40 11.44 -9.85 -10.43
CA ALA A 40 11.20 -8.50 -9.96
C ALA A 40 10.04 -7.97 -10.79
N LEU A 41 8.81 -8.36 -10.44
CA LEU A 41 7.64 -7.62 -10.84
C LEU A 41 7.82 -6.27 -10.18
N GLU A 42 8.33 -5.31 -10.96
CA GLU A 42 8.44 -3.93 -10.54
C GLU A 42 7.03 -3.44 -10.25
N LEU A 43 6.66 -3.51 -8.98
CA LEU A 43 5.43 -2.90 -8.52
C LEU A 43 5.48 -1.41 -8.88
N PRO A 44 4.39 -0.84 -9.40
CA PRO A 44 4.34 0.58 -9.71
C PRO A 44 4.72 1.37 -8.46
N GLN A 45 5.80 2.13 -8.55
CA GLN A 45 6.25 3.01 -7.47
C GLN A 45 5.44 4.30 -7.50
N ILE A 46 4.95 4.72 -6.34
CA ILE A 46 4.20 5.97 -6.18
C ILE A 46 5.13 7.02 -5.60
N ALA A 47 5.34 8.11 -6.33
CA ALA A 47 6.02 9.29 -5.82
C ALA A 47 5.00 10.34 -5.37
N VAL A 48 5.09 10.77 -4.11
CA VAL A 48 4.20 11.81 -3.56
C VAL A 48 4.88 13.17 -3.65
N VAL A 49 4.38 14.05 -4.51
CA VAL A 49 4.93 15.39 -4.75
C VAL A 49 3.82 16.43 -4.60
N GLY A 50 4.11 17.57 -3.97
CA GLY A 50 3.13 18.63 -3.75
C GLY A 50 3.61 19.72 -2.79
N SER A 51 2.93 20.87 -2.82
CA SER A 51 3.23 22.03 -1.96
C SER A 51 3.22 21.68 -0.47
N GLN A 52 3.92 22.46 0.36
CA GLN A 52 3.86 22.29 1.81
C GLN A 52 2.39 22.30 2.29
N SER A 53 2.07 21.47 3.28
CA SER A 53 0.73 21.36 3.85
C SER A 53 -0.36 20.79 2.92
N SER A 54 -0.02 20.30 1.73
CA SER A 54 -0.97 19.66 0.80
C SER A 54 -1.44 18.25 1.22
N GLY A 55 -1.20 17.83 2.47
CA GLY A 55 -1.63 16.52 2.97
C GLY A 55 -0.77 15.31 2.56
N LYS A 56 0.44 15.49 2.02
CA LYS A 56 1.32 14.38 1.60
C LYS A 56 1.56 13.35 2.70
N SER A 57 1.92 13.83 3.89
CA SER A 57 2.15 12.96 5.05
C SER A 57 0.86 12.24 5.44
N SER A 58 -0.28 12.93 5.42
CA SER A 58 -1.58 12.34 5.72
C SER A 58 -1.98 11.25 4.72
N VAL A 59 -1.68 11.41 3.44
CA VAL A 59 -1.92 10.37 2.42
C VAL A 59 -1.05 9.14 2.68
N LEU A 60 0.25 9.33 2.98
CA LEU A 60 1.16 8.23 3.31
C LEU A 60 0.72 7.50 4.58
N GLU A 61 0.31 8.23 5.62
CA GLU A 61 -0.20 7.67 6.87
C GLU A 61 -1.52 6.94 6.68
N ALA A 62 -2.42 7.44 5.83
CA ALA A 62 -3.67 6.77 5.49
C ALA A 62 -3.44 5.46 4.73
N LEU A 63 -2.43 5.39 3.86
CA LEU A 63 -2.03 4.16 3.17
C LEU A 63 -1.45 3.12 4.14
N VAL A 64 -0.70 3.56 5.15
CA VAL A 64 -0.12 2.69 6.19
C VAL A 64 -1.14 2.31 7.27
N GLY A 65 -2.15 3.14 7.49
CA GLY A 65 -3.12 3.00 8.57
C GLY A 65 -2.57 3.41 9.95
N ARG A 66 -1.40 4.07 10.01
CA ARG A 66 -0.77 4.52 11.26
C ARG A 66 -0.12 5.88 11.10
N ASP A 67 -0.06 6.62 12.21
CA ASP A 67 0.74 7.84 12.33
C ASP A 67 2.19 7.44 12.60
N PHE A 68 3.08 7.67 11.64
CA PHE A 68 4.51 7.31 11.77
C PHE A 68 5.44 8.42 11.29
N LEU A 69 4.91 9.45 10.62
CA LEU A 69 5.71 10.58 10.18
C LEU A 69 5.78 11.62 11.32
N PRO A 70 6.94 12.27 11.52
CA PRO A 70 7.06 13.32 12.52
C PRO A 70 6.01 14.43 12.30
N ARG A 71 5.32 14.83 13.37
CA ARG A 71 4.37 15.95 13.38
C ARG A 71 4.88 17.10 14.24
N GLY A 72 4.68 18.32 13.78
CA GLY A 72 5.04 19.54 14.52
C GLY A 72 4.98 20.79 13.65
N PRO A 73 4.88 21.99 14.25
CA PRO A 73 5.01 23.24 13.53
C PRO A 73 6.35 23.25 12.78
N ASP A 74 6.33 23.64 11.51
CA ASP A 74 7.49 23.68 10.60
C ASP A 74 8.18 22.34 10.29
N ILE A 75 7.56 21.20 10.66
CA ILE A 75 8.06 19.88 10.26
C ILE A 75 7.60 19.57 8.83
N CYS A 76 8.58 19.43 7.95
CA CYS A 76 8.43 18.89 6.61
C CYS A 76 9.30 17.64 6.46
N THR A 77 8.98 16.79 5.49
CA THR A 77 9.86 15.69 5.08
C THR A 77 11.13 16.29 4.44
N ARG A 78 12.20 16.42 5.23
CA ARG A 78 13.48 17.05 4.80
C ARG A 78 14.43 16.07 4.10
N ARG A 79 14.14 14.77 4.16
CA ARG A 79 14.91 13.71 3.49
C ARG A 79 13.95 12.88 2.66
N PRO A 80 14.32 12.48 1.42
CA PRO A 80 13.55 11.49 0.68
C PRO A 80 13.28 10.27 1.55
N LEU A 81 12.03 9.84 1.61
CA LEU A 81 11.61 8.65 2.33
C LEU A 81 11.16 7.61 1.31
N ILE A 82 11.79 6.45 1.33
CA ILE A 82 11.35 5.28 0.59
C ILE A 82 10.52 4.45 1.56
N LEU A 83 9.22 4.33 1.29
CA LEU A 83 8.31 3.52 2.08
C LEU A 83 8.02 2.23 1.33
N GLN A 84 8.45 1.10 1.89
CA GLN A 84 8.18 -0.22 1.34
C GLN A 84 7.07 -0.88 2.16
N LEU A 85 5.91 -1.08 1.54
CA LEU A 85 4.78 -1.77 2.15
C LEU A 85 4.82 -3.23 1.75
N VAL A 86 4.90 -4.12 2.74
CA VAL A 86 4.92 -5.58 2.54
C VAL A 86 3.72 -6.17 3.25
N LYS A 87 2.83 -6.81 2.50
CA LYS A 87 1.69 -7.53 3.06
C LYS A 87 2.18 -8.81 3.72
N ALA A 88 1.96 -8.95 5.02
CA ALA A 88 2.22 -10.21 5.71
C ALA A 88 1.09 -11.22 5.42
N PRO A 89 1.40 -12.47 5.02
CA PRO A 89 0.38 -13.47 4.76
C PRO A 89 -0.34 -13.86 6.07
N PRO A 90 -1.67 -14.03 6.03
CA PRO A 90 -2.42 -14.52 7.19
C PRO A 90 -2.06 -15.98 7.48
N LYS A 91 -1.97 -16.34 8.76
CA LYS A 91 -1.82 -17.74 9.17
C LYS A 91 -3.20 -18.40 9.28
N PRO A 92 -3.45 -19.56 8.64
CA PRO A 92 -4.72 -20.27 8.78
C PRO A 92 -5.03 -20.57 10.24
N GLY A 93 -6.18 -20.11 10.74
CA GLY A 93 -6.60 -20.30 12.13
C GLY A 93 -5.77 -19.54 13.17
N GLY A 94 -4.85 -18.68 12.75
CA GLY A 94 -4.02 -17.86 13.63
C GLY A 94 -4.56 -16.44 13.83
N PRO A 95 -4.07 -15.71 14.84
CA PRO A 95 -4.33 -14.28 14.95
C PRO A 95 -3.74 -13.53 13.75
N PRO A 96 -4.22 -12.30 13.47
CA PRO A 96 -3.63 -11.44 12.45
C PRO A 96 -2.11 -11.29 12.64
N PRO A 97 -1.33 -11.23 11.55
CA PRO A 97 0.10 -11.01 11.65
C PRO A 97 0.38 -9.69 12.37
N ALA A 98 1.36 -9.69 13.27
CA ALA A 98 1.79 -8.47 13.94
C ALA A 98 2.35 -7.48 12.92
N GLU A 99 1.86 -6.25 12.96
CA GLU A 99 2.37 -5.13 12.16
C GLU A 99 3.62 -4.55 12.81
N TRP A 100 4.65 -4.30 12.00
CA TRP A 100 5.91 -3.70 12.42
C TRP A 100 6.58 -2.96 11.27
N GLY A 101 7.46 -2.02 11.60
CA GLY A 101 8.39 -1.38 10.69
C GLY A 101 9.85 -1.64 11.07
N GLU A 102 10.74 -1.63 10.09
CA GLU A 102 12.20 -1.71 10.29
C GLU A 102 12.86 -0.66 9.42
N PHE A 103 13.93 -0.06 9.94
CA PHE A 103 14.73 0.88 9.17
C PHE A 103 15.97 0.19 8.64
N LEU A 104 16.31 0.43 7.37
CA LEU A 104 17.49 -0.16 6.73
C LEU A 104 18.80 0.14 7.50
N HIS A 105 18.89 1.27 8.18
CA HIS A 105 20.05 1.66 8.98
C HIS A 105 20.07 1.06 10.40
N LEU A 106 19.03 0.30 10.79
CA LEU A 106 18.88 -0.37 12.09
C LEU A 106 18.36 -1.81 11.88
N PRO A 107 19.16 -2.69 11.25
CA PRO A 107 18.71 -4.04 10.92
C PRO A 107 18.32 -4.84 12.17
N GLY A 108 17.20 -5.56 12.09
CA GLY A 108 16.66 -6.40 13.16
C GLY A 108 15.88 -5.65 14.26
N LYS A 109 15.83 -4.31 14.21
CA LYS A 109 15.04 -3.52 15.17
C LYS A 109 13.64 -3.24 14.62
N ARG A 110 12.62 -3.76 15.31
CA ARG A 110 11.20 -3.57 14.97
C ARG A 110 10.58 -2.41 15.76
N PHE A 111 9.73 -1.64 15.08
CA PHE A 111 8.95 -0.52 15.61
C PHE A 111 7.46 -0.73 15.35
#